data_AF-A0A9D1UYY3-F1
#
_entry.id   AF-A0A9D1UYY3-F1
#
_cell.length_a   1.000
_cell.length_b   1.000
_cell.length_c   1.000
_cell.angle_alpha   90.00
_cell.angle_beta   90.00
_cell.angle_gamma   90.00
#
_symmetry.space_group_name_H-M   'P 1'
#
loop_
_entity.id
_entity.type
_entity.pdbx_description
1 polymer ?
#
loop_
_entity_poly.entity_id
_entity_poly.type
_entity_poly.pdbx_seq_one_letter_code
_entity_poly.pdbx_strand_id
1 'polypeptide(L)'
;MSYRGTLALTPDRNLAALMKRYRDGERDADFLKQYLPVLSSAYMQEEVKQVAGAYLDVLSVDEMATEENWALIKSYVRDPLSVPLKTVMAHRGKFYALAGQEAVDAKLTKSIVDAVDELMSWRAGKKKPFDEARNAALADYLQGIDFPAAPAALAGLQSAACARAGDYRRMLDNMKAALDSNLFYTRDGVTYFQNCMRALQRSGDTLLIREGIRLTGIMRDHVTGLLDKGNITLSRKYLQQAIGDTEGARRSEEEHAALWEQWKTQNRSGE
;
A
#
# COMPACT_ATOMS: atom_id res chain seq x y z
N MET A 1 -3.02 -16.54 -63.56
CA MET A 1 -2.42 -15.58 -62.63
C MET A 1 -3.52 -14.77 -61.98
N SER A 2 -3.66 -14.85 -60.65
CA SER A 2 -4.02 -13.74 -59.75
C SER A 2 -4.50 -14.34 -58.42
N TYR A 3 -3.56 -14.57 -57.50
CA TYR A 3 -3.88 -14.59 -56.07
C TYR A 3 -3.32 -13.28 -55.52
N ARG A 4 -4.20 -12.29 -55.38
CA ARG A 4 -3.93 -11.07 -54.62
C ARG A 4 -3.64 -11.48 -53.18
N GLY A 5 -2.36 -11.38 -52.80
CA GLY A 5 -1.91 -11.53 -51.43
C GLY A 5 -2.37 -10.36 -50.58
N THR A 6 -3.62 -10.40 -50.13
CA THR A 6 -3.99 -9.77 -48.85
C THR A 6 -3.61 -10.76 -47.75
N LEU A 7 -2.30 -10.78 -47.44
CA LEU A 7 -1.84 -11.25 -46.14
C LEU A 7 -2.52 -10.35 -45.11
N ALA A 8 -3.61 -10.83 -44.53
CA ALA A 8 -4.07 -10.34 -43.25
C ALA A 8 -2.87 -10.48 -42.29
N LEU A 9 -2.21 -9.35 -42.00
CA LEU A 9 -1.21 -9.24 -40.94
C LEU A 9 -1.91 -9.66 -39.65
N THR A 10 -1.71 -10.91 -39.24
CA THR A 10 -2.36 -11.44 -38.05
C THR A 10 -1.86 -10.65 -36.83
N PRO A 11 -2.75 -10.24 -35.91
CA PRO A 11 -2.40 -9.52 -34.68
C PRO A 11 -1.24 -10.16 -33.91
N ASP A 12 -1.15 -11.50 -33.94
CA ASP A 12 -0.13 -12.29 -33.26
C ASP A 12 1.29 -12.07 -33.79
N ARG A 13 1.47 -11.83 -35.10
CA ARG A 13 2.80 -11.53 -35.68
C ARG A 13 3.28 -10.14 -35.30
N ASN A 14 2.35 -9.18 -35.16
CA ASN A 14 2.68 -7.83 -34.72
C ASN A 14 3.12 -7.83 -33.24
N LEU A 15 2.40 -8.54 -32.37
CA LEU A 15 2.76 -8.66 -30.96
C LEU A 15 4.14 -9.32 -30.76
N ALA A 16 4.42 -10.43 -31.44
CA ALA A 16 5.69 -11.13 -31.31
C ALA A 16 6.90 -10.26 -31.71
N ALA A 17 6.76 -9.44 -32.76
CA ALA A 17 7.79 -8.51 -33.19
C ALA A 17 8.05 -7.39 -32.16
N LEU A 18 6.99 -6.81 -31.59
CA LEU A 18 7.10 -5.78 -30.56
C LEU A 18 7.67 -6.34 -29.25
N MET A 19 7.28 -7.55 -28.85
CA MET A 19 7.88 -8.25 -27.70
C MET A 19 9.38 -8.48 -27.89
N LYS A 20 9.80 -8.85 -29.11
CA LYS A 20 11.22 -9.03 -29.43
C LYS A 20 11.98 -7.71 -29.30
N ARG A 21 11.49 -6.62 -29.90
CA ARG A 21 12.09 -5.27 -29.78
C ARG A 21 12.24 -4.85 -28.32
N TYR A 22 11.22 -5.06 -27.50
CA TYR A 22 11.28 -4.76 -26.07
C TYR A 22 12.29 -5.64 -25.32
N ARG A 23 12.38 -6.94 -25.63
CA ARG A 23 13.41 -7.82 -25.04
C ARG A 23 14.83 -7.45 -25.48
N ASP A 24 14.98 -6.95 -26.71
CA ASP A 24 16.25 -6.50 -27.28
C ASP A 24 16.70 -5.14 -26.70
N GLY A 25 15.89 -4.52 -25.82
CA GLY A 25 16.26 -3.34 -25.03
C GLY A 25 15.73 -2.01 -25.56
N GLU A 26 14.88 -2.01 -26.59
CA GLU A 26 14.30 -0.78 -27.14
C GLU A 26 13.31 -0.14 -26.15
N ARG A 27 13.54 1.13 -25.79
CA ARG A 27 12.80 1.86 -24.74
C ARG A 27 12.45 3.30 -25.13
N ASP A 28 12.49 3.64 -26.41
CA ASP A 28 12.07 4.98 -26.85
C ASP A 28 10.56 5.18 -26.65
N ALA A 29 10.16 6.43 -26.38
CA ALA A 29 8.79 6.77 -26.02
C ALA A 29 7.78 6.41 -27.12
N ASP A 30 8.12 6.61 -28.40
CA ASP A 30 7.24 6.33 -29.54
C ASP A 30 6.95 4.84 -29.67
N PHE A 31 7.98 4.00 -29.56
CA PHE A 31 7.83 2.54 -29.54
C PHE A 31 6.96 2.10 -28.36
N LEU A 32 7.25 2.56 -27.14
CA LEU A 32 6.52 2.13 -25.95
C LEU A 32 5.06 2.58 -25.99
N LYS A 33 4.76 3.78 -26.50
CA LYS A 33 3.40 4.29 -26.73
C LYS A 33 2.62 3.41 -27.71
N GLN A 34 3.26 2.92 -28.77
CA GLN A 34 2.64 2.00 -29.73
C GLN A 34 2.48 0.58 -29.17
N TYR A 35 3.37 0.16 -28.27
CA TYR A 35 3.38 -1.20 -27.73
C TYR A 35 2.30 -1.44 -26.67
N LEU A 36 2.03 -0.45 -25.82
CA LEU A 36 1.01 -0.50 -24.76
C LEU A 36 -0.38 -1.00 -25.21
N PRO A 37 -1.03 -0.41 -26.24
CA PRO A 37 -2.36 -0.85 -26.66
C PRO A 37 -2.36 -2.29 -27.21
N VAL A 38 -1.25 -2.75 -27.80
CA VAL A 38 -1.12 -4.13 -28.31
C VAL A 38 -1.09 -5.13 -27.15
N LEU A 39 -0.33 -4.83 -26.09
CA LEU A 39 -0.33 -5.65 -24.87
C LEU A 39 -1.70 -5.67 -24.18
N SER A 40 -2.37 -4.52 -24.10
CA SER A 40 -3.71 -4.43 -23.52
C SER A 40 -4.72 -5.27 -24.30
N SER A 41 -4.66 -5.24 -25.63
CA SER A 41 -5.53 -6.03 -26.51
C SER A 41 -5.27 -7.53 -26.41
N ALA A 42 -4.05 -7.92 -26.03
CA ALA A 42 -3.64 -9.29 -25.78
C ALA A 42 -3.89 -9.76 -24.33
N TYR A 43 -4.54 -8.94 -23.49
CA TYR A 43 -4.82 -9.21 -22.07
C TYR A 43 -3.55 -9.47 -21.22
N MET A 44 -2.39 -8.98 -21.64
CA MET A 44 -1.09 -9.16 -20.99
C MET A 44 -0.87 -8.11 -19.88
N GLN A 45 -1.67 -8.18 -18.81
CA GLN A 45 -1.78 -7.09 -17.83
C GLN A 45 -0.50 -6.85 -17.01
N GLU A 46 0.31 -7.88 -16.73
CA GLU A 46 1.58 -7.69 -16.02
C GLU A 46 2.62 -6.98 -16.91
N GLU A 47 2.63 -7.30 -18.19
CA GLU A 47 3.47 -6.65 -19.19
C GLU A 47 3.02 -5.20 -19.42
N VAL A 48 1.71 -4.92 -19.47
CA VAL A 48 1.19 -3.54 -19.54
C VAL A 48 1.72 -2.72 -18.37
N LYS A 49 1.72 -3.26 -17.14
CA LYS A 49 2.26 -2.54 -15.97
C LYS A 49 3.74 -2.19 -16.15
N GLN A 50 4.55 -3.14 -16.60
CA GLN A 50 5.98 -2.96 -16.80
C GLN A 50 6.27 -1.92 -17.89
N VAL A 51 5.62 -2.07 -19.04
CA VAL A 51 5.82 -1.17 -20.19
C VAL A 51 5.28 0.23 -19.90
N ALA A 52 4.18 0.36 -19.16
CA ALA A 52 3.65 1.67 -18.77
C ALA A 52 4.62 2.42 -17.85
N GLY A 53 5.25 1.71 -16.90
CA GLY A 53 6.33 2.27 -16.09
C GLY A 53 7.48 2.75 -16.96
N ALA A 54 8.02 1.88 -17.81
CA ALA A 54 9.15 2.21 -18.68
C ALA A 54 8.85 3.38 -19.65
N TYR A 55 7.62 3.46 -20.17
CA TYR A 55 7.17 4.56 -21.01
C TYR A 55 7.16 5.88 -20.25
N LEU A 56 6.59 5.90 -19.05
CA LEU A 56 6.52 7.11 -18.23
C LEU A 56 7.91 7.54 -17.74
N ASP A 57 8.82 6.60 -17.48
CA ASP A 57 10.17 6.88 -16.97
C ASP A 57 11.03 7.73 -17.92
N VAL A 58 10.75 7.68 -19.23
CA VAL A 58 11.52 8.41 -20.25
C VAL A 58 10.92 9.76 -20.65
N LEU A 59 9.71 10.08 -20.16
CA LEU A 59 9.04 11.34 -20.50
C LEU A 59 9.58 12.50 -19.68
N SER A 60 9.62 13.69 -20.30
CA SER A 60 9.72 14.94 -19.55
C SER A 60 8.48 15.16 -18.69
N VAL A 61 8.58 16.07 -17.71
CA VAL A 61 7.45 16.45 -16.85
C VAL A 61 6.25 16.94 -17.68
N ASP A 62 6.49 17.70 -18.74
CA ASP A 62 5.43 18.27 -19.56
C ASP A 62 4.74 17.22 -20.43
N GLU A 63 5.51 16.26 -20.97
CA GLU A 63 4.94 15.12 -21.69
C GLU A 63 4.17 14.20 -20.73
N MET A 64 4.64 14.02 -19.50
CA MET A 64 3.99 13.20 -18.48
C MET A 64 2.69 13.85 -17.94
N ALA A 65 2.64 15.17 -17.85
CA ALA A 65 1.50 15.93 -17.31
C ALA A 65 0.35 16.10 -18.32
N THR A 66 -0.12 14.99 -18.88
CA THR A 66 -1.28 14.91 -19.77
C THR A 66 -2.35 13.98 -19.21
N GLU A 67 -3.62 14.15 -19.62
CA GLU A 67 -4.73 13.31 -19.14
C GLU A 67 -4.51 11.82 -19.44
N GLU A 68 -4.00 11.52 -20.64
CA GLU A 68 -3.65 10.16 -21.10
C GLU A 68 -2.62 9.52 -20.15
N ASN A 69 -1.51 10.22 -19.89
CA ASN A 69 -0.43 9.69 -19.07
C ASN A 69 -0.79 9.66 -17.58
N TRP A 70 -1.64 10.58 -17.11
CA TRP A 70 -2.21 10.50 -15.77
C TRP A 70 -3.08 9.25 -15.58
N ALA A 71 -3.86 8.85 -16.59
CA ALA A 71 -4.62 7.61 -16.54
C ALA A 71 -3.71 6.37 -16.42
N LEU A 72 -2.56 6.36 -17.10
CA LEU A 72 -1.55 5.31 -16.98
C LEU A 72 -0.92 5.28 -15.57
N ILE A 73 -0.54 6.44 -15.02
CA ILE A 73 0.02 6.57 -13.67
C ILE A 73 -0.95 6.01 -12.63
N LYS A 74 -2.23 6.42 -12.70
CA LYS A 74 -3.27 5.91 -11.80
C LYS A 74 -3.40 4.38 -11.90
N SER A 75 -3.44 3.85 -13.11
CA SER A 75 -3.78 2.46 -13.39
C SER A 75 -2.64 1.50 -13.09
N TYR A 76 -1.39 1.87 -13.39
CA TYR A 76 -0.30 0.91 -13.48
C TYR A 76 0.89 1.21 -12.56
N VAL A 77 1.19 2.48 -12.29
CA VAL A 77 2.32 2.82 -11.42
C VAL A 77 1.91 2.63 -9.97
N ARG A 78 2.74 1.96 -9.16
CA ARG A 78 2.44 1.64 -7.76
C ARG A 78 3.55 2.03 -6.81
N ASP A 79 4.80 1.81 -7.20
CA ASP A 79 5.95 2.02 -6.32
C ASP A 79 6.24 3.51 -6.11
N PRO A 80 6.13 4.06 -4.88
CA PRO A 80 6.43 5.46 -4.60
C PRO A 80 7.88 5.83 -4.89
N LEU A 81 8.79 4.85 -4.98
CA LEU A 81 10.18 5.09 -5.36
C LEU A 81 10.44 5.14 -6.87
N SER A 82 9.43 4.82 -7.69
CA SER A 82 9.53 4.90 -9.15
C SER A 82 9.73 6.34 -9.64
N VAL A 83 10.42 6.49 -10.77
CA VAL A 83 10.62 7.79 -11.43
C VAL A 83 9.29 8.54 -11.62
N PRO A 84 8.18 7.94 -12.10
CA PRO A 84 6.98 8.70 -12.42
C PRO A 84 6.32 9.24 -11.15
N LEU A 85 6.26 8.46 -10.05
CA LEU A 85 5.67 8.96 -8.80
C LEU A 85 6.57 9.96 -8.08
N LYS A 86 7.90 9.84 -8.18
CA LYS A 86 8.81 10.89 -7.71
C LYS A 86 8.64 12.18 -8.51
N THR A 87 8.47 12.09 -9.83
CA THR A 87 8.19 13.23 -10.71
C THR A 87 6.86 13.88 -10.35
N VAL A 88 5.80 13.10 -10.13
CA VAL A 88 4.51 13.63 -9.66
C VAL A 88 4.67 14.33 -8.31
N MET A 89 5.39 13.75 -7.35
CA MET A 89 5.63 14.35 -6.03
C MET A 89 6.39 15.68 -6.12
N ALA A 90 7.45 15.74 -6.93
CA ALA A 90 8.28 16.94 -7.11
C ALA A 90 7.55 18.06 -7.87
N HIS A 91 6.65 17.70 -8.80
CA HIS A 91 5.92 18.65 -9.65
C HIS A 91 4.41 18.67 -9.37
N ARG A 92 4.01 18.42 -8.11
CA ARG A 92 2.59 18.33 -7.68
C ARG A 92 1.72 19.45 -8.23
N GLY A 93 2.19 20.70 -8.25
CA GLY A 93 1.43 21.83 -8.79
C GLY A 93 0.95 21.65 -10.24
N LYS A 94 1.76 21.02 -11.11
CA LYS A 94 1.36 20.71 -12.50
C LYS A 94 0.28 19.63 -12.53
N PHE A 95 0.46 18.57 -11.75
CA PHE A 95 -0.51 17.48 -11.68
C PHE A 95 -1.81 17.89 -10.97
N TYR A 96 -1.75 18.83 -10.02
CA TYR A 96 -2.91 19.43 -9.38
C TYR A 96 -3.75 20.23 -10.38
N ALA A 97 -3.10 21.03 -11.24
CA ALA A 97 -3.80 21.75 -12.30
C ALA A 97 -4.45 20.80 -13.33
N LEU A 98 -3.83 19.64 -13.57
CA LEU A 98 -4.32 18.63 -14.51
C LEU A 98 -5.49 17.79 -13.95
N ALA A 99 -5.36 17.29 -12.73
CA ALA A 99 -6.22 16.22 -12.21
C ALA A 99 -6.96 16.59 -10.92
N GLY A 100 -6.70 17.77 -10.35
CA GLY A 100 -7.18 18.17 -9.04
C GLY A 100 -6.30 17.65 -7.90
N GLN A 101 -6.20 18.44 -6.83
CA GLN A 101 -5.35 18.12 -5.68
C GLN A 101 -5.74 16.80 -5.01
N GLU A 102 -7.03 16.59 -4.76
CA GLU A 102 -7.53 15.38 -4.09
C GLU A 102 -7.12 14.10 -4.81
N ALA A 103 -7.26 14.05 -6.14
CA ALA A 103 -6.93 12.87 -6.93
C ALA A 103 -5.43 12.56 -6.90
N VAL A 104 -4.59 13.60 -6.93
CA VAL A 104 -3.13 13.46 -6.88
C VAL A 104 -2.67 13.03 -5.49
N ASP A 105 -3.16 13.68 -4.45
CA ASP A 105 -2.81 13.37 -3.06
C ASP A 105 -3.28 11.97 -2.68
N ALA A 106 -4.48 11.56 -3.10
CA ALA A 106 -4.98 10.20 -2.90
C ALA A 106 -4.08 9.15 -3.60
N LYS A 107 -3.63 9.44 -4.82
CA LYS A 107 -2.74 8.54 -5.56
C LYS A 107 -1.38 8.38 -4.87
N LEU A 108 -0.75 9.50 -4.48
CA LEU A 108 0.55 9.49 -3.80
C LEU A 108 0.46 8.81 -2.43
N THR A 109 -0.56 9.16 -1.65
CA THR A 109 -0.82 8.56 -0.33
C THR A 109 -1.01 7.05 -0.45
N LYS A 110 -1.86 6.59 -1.38
CA LYS A 110 -2.10 5.17 -1.59
C LYS A 110 -0.82 4.41 -1.93
N SER A 111 -0.01 4.94 -2.83
CA SER A 111 1.26 4.32 -3.21
C SER A 111 2.25 4.23 -2.04
N ILE A 112 2.33 5.25 -1.19
CA ILE A 112 3.16 5.24 0.02
C ILE A 112 2.63 4.21 1.02
N VAL A 113 1.34 4.25 1.36
CA VAL A 113 0.71 3.35 2.33
C VAL A 113 0.85 1.89 1.90
N ASP A 114 0.52 1.57 0.64
CA ASP A 114 0.63 0.19 0.12
C ASP A 114 2.08 -0.34 0.25
N ALA A 115 3.10 0.51 0.01
CA ALA A 115 4.51 0.14 0.11
C ALA A 115 4.97 -0.06 1.57
N VAL A 116 4.50 0.78 2.50
CA VAL A 116 4.78 0.63 3.94
C VAL A 116 4.08 -0.62 4.50
N ASP A 117 2.84 -0.87 4.10
CA ASP A 117 2.07 -2.03 4.53
C ASP A 117 2.72 -3.35 4.10
N GLU A 118 3.34 -3.42 2.92
CA GLU A 118 4.09 -4.61 2.51
C GLU A 118 5.18 -4.96 3.55
N LEU A 119 5.94 -3.96 4.00
CA LEU A 119 7.00 -4.11 5.00
C LEU A 119 6.45 -4.40 6.40
N MET A 120 5.40 -3.69 6.83
CA MET A 120 4.74 -3.92 8.13
C MET A 120 4.08 -5.31 8.21
N SER A 121 3.64 -5.87 7.09
CA SER A 121 3.03 -7.21 7.03
C SER A 121 4.06 -8.36 7.07
N TRP A 122 5.35 -8.03 7.07
CA TRP A 122 6.42 -9.01 7.17
C TRP A 122 6.36 -9.78 8.49
N ARG A 123 6.83 -11.02 8.47
CA ARG A 123 6.93 -11.88 9.66
C ARG A 123 8.01 -12.93 9.49
N ALA A 124 8.67 -13.27 10.59
CA ALA A 124 9.56 -14.41 10.66
C ALA A 124 8.84 -15.69 10.18
N GLY A 125 9.53 -16.51 9.39
CA GLY A 125 8.96 -17.74 8.81
C GLY A 125 8.22 -17.58 7.48
N LYS A 126 8.05 -16.36 6.94
CA LYS A 126 7.67 -16.19 5.51
C LYS A 126 8.86 -16.54 4.60
N LYS A 127 8.56 -17.04 3.38
CA LYS A 127 9.57 -17.36 2.36
C LYS A 127 10.42 -16.15 1.93
N LYS A 128 9.85 -14.94 1.95
CA LYS A 128 10.54 -13.71 1.56
C LYS A 128 11.21 -13.08 2.81
N PRO A 129 12.52 -12.81 2.78
CA PRO A 129 13.19 -12.08 3.86
C PRO A 129 12.63 -10.65 3.96
N PHE A 130 12.89 -10.00 5.10
CA PHE A 130 12.58 -8.58 5.24
C PHE A 130 13.50 -7.77 4.32
N ASP A 131 12.93 -6.85 3.56
CA ASP A 131 13.67 -6.04 2.59
C ASP A 131 14.22 -4.78 3.27
N GLU A 132 15.40 -4.92 3.88
CA GLU A 132 16.07 -3.83 4.61
C GLU A 132 16.46 -2.68 3.68
N ALA A 133 16.92 -2.99 2.46
CA ALA A 133 17.27 -1.98 1.46
C ALA A 133 16.04 -1.15 1.06
N ARG A 134 14.89 -1.80 0.83
CA ARG A 134 13.65 -1.10 0.51
C ARG A 134 13.12 -0.27 1.68
N ASN A 135 13.22 -0.77 2.91
CA ASN A 135 12.83 0.00 4.11
C ASN A 135 13.68 1.29 4.23
N ALA A 136 15.00 1.18 4.10
CA ALA A 136 15.91 2.34 4.14
C ALA A 136 15.63 3.32 2.99
N ALA A 137 15.51 2.84 1.75
CA ALA A 137 15.26 3.71 0.60
C ALA A 137 13.93 4.47 0.69
N LEU A 138 12.88 3.83 1.23
CA LEU A 138 11.60 4.50 1.50
C LEU A 138 11.75 5.53 2.63
N ALA A 139 12.46 5.21 3.71
CA ALA A 139 12.67 6.13 4.81
C ALA A 139 13.43 7.39 4.36
N ASP A 140 14.53 7.21 3.61
CA ASP A 140 15.32 8.32 3.06
C ASP A 140 14.48 9.22 2.14
N TYR A 141 13.68 8.60 1.26
CA TYR A 141 12.79 9.34 0.37
C TYR A 141 11.73 10.13 1.15
N LEU A 142 11.07 9.50 2.13
CA LEU A 142 10.00 10.12 2.90
C LEU A 142 10.51 11.24 3.82
N GLN A 143 11.75 11.15 4.31
CA GLN A 143 12.40 12.25 5.05
C GLN A 143 12.70 13.46 4.16
N GLY A 144 12.93 13.24 2.87
CA GLY A 144 13.28 14.29 1.91
C GLY A 144 12.10 15.03 1.28
N ILE A 145 10.86 14.64 1.57
CA ILE A 145 9.66 15.24 0.98
C ILE A 145 8.80 15.96 2.02
N ASP A 146 8.19 17.07 1.60
CA ASP A 146 7.13 17.73 2.36
C ASP A 146 5.76 17.22 1.87
N PHE A 147 5.29 16.13 2.48
CA PHE A 147 4.00 15.51 2.15
C PHE A 147 3.27 15.04 3.41
N PRO A 148 1.96 15.34 3.58
CA PRO A 148 1.23 15.04 4.82
C PRO A 148 1.27 13.57 5.27
N ALA A 149 1.35 12.61 4.34
CA ALA A 149 1.41 11.18 4.69
C ALA A 149 2.81 10.71 5.14
N ALA A 150 3.87 11.51 4.92
CA ALA A 150 5.24 11.09 5.16
C ALA A 150 5.55 10.76 6.64
N PRO A 151 5.13 11.56 7.64
CA PRO A 151 5.40 11.25 9.05
C PRO A 151 4.80 9.91 9.51
N ALA A 152 3.54 9.65 9.15
CA ALA A 152 2.86 8.38 9.43
C ALA A 152 3.56 7.20 8.76
N ALA A 153 3.94 7.34 7.50
CA ALA A 153 4.66 6.32 6.75
C ALA A 153 6.03 6.00 7.38
N LEU A 154 6.76 7.02 7.85
CA LEU A 154 8.02 6.87 8.57
C LEU A 154 7.85 6.09 9.89
N ALA A 155 6.81 6.41 10.67
CA ALA A 155 6.49 5.66 11.88
C ALA A 155 6.21 4.18 11.59
N GLY A 156 5.51 3.89 10.48
CA GLY A 156 5.33 2.54 9.95
C GLY A 156 6.66 1.84 9.65
N LEU A 157 7.53 2.45 8.85
CA LEU A 157 8.83 1.85 8.49
C LEU A 157 9.72 1.57 9.70
N GLN A 158 9.77 2.51 10.66
CA GLN A 158 10.50 2.35 11.91
C GLN A 158 9.95 1.20 12.76
N SER A 159 8.62 1.06 12.81
CA SER A 159 7.96 -0.02 13.54
C SER A 159 8.23 -1.39 12.91
N ALA A 160 8.21 -1.45 11.57
CA ALA A 160 8.58 -2.66 10.82
C ALA A 160 10.02 -3.08 11.11
N ALA A 161 10.96 -2.13 11.12
CA ALA A 161 12.36 -2.38 11.46
C ALA A 161 12.53 -2.88 12.90
N CYS A 162 11.82 -2.28 13.87
CA CYS A 162 11.82 -2.74 15.26
C CYS A 162 11.28 -4.18 15.38
N ALA A 163 10.15 -4.49 14.75
CA ALA A 163 9.57 -5.83 14.74
C ALA A 163 10.52 -6.86 14.10
N ARG A 164 11.26 -6.47 13.05
CA ARG A 164 12.29 -7.29 12.40
C ARG A 164 13.50 -7.55 13.31
N ALA A 165 13.91 -6.56 14.09
CA ALA A 165 15.00 -6.66 15.05
C ALA A 165 14.61 -7.39 16.35
N GLY A 166 13.31 -7.65 16.56
CA GLY A 166 12.79 -8.20 17.81
C GLY A 166 12.64 -7.17 18.93
N ASP A 167 12.83 -5.88 18.63
CA ASP A 167 12.69 -4.77 19.59
C ASP A 167 11.22 -4.32 19.69
N TYR A 168 10.40 -5.18 20.26
CA TYR A 168 8.96 -4.93 20.38
C TYR A 168 8.62 -3.81 21.38
N ARG A 169 9.53 -3.52 22.33
CA ARG A 169 9.34 -2.40 23.24
C ARG A 169 9.44 -1.08 22.49
N ARG A 170 10.53 -0.88 21.73
CA ARG A 170 10.70 0.32 20.90
C ARG A 170 9.60 0.46 19.86
N MET A 171 9.15 -0.65 19.28
CA MET A 171 7.98 -0.65 18.38
C MET A 171 6.73 -0.06 19.07
N LEU A 172 6.43 -0.48 20.30
CA LEU A 172 5.28 0.04 21.04
C LEU A 172 5.44 1.52 21.44
N ASP A 173 6.65 1.93 21.81
CA ASP A 173 6.93 3.33 22.14
C ASP A 173 6.77 4.24 20.91
N ASN A 174 7.29 3.82 19.74
CA ASN A 174 7.08 4.50 18.48
C ASN A 174 5.58 4.59 18.12
N MET A 175 4.85 3.48 18.30
CA MET A 175 3.42 3.43 18.01
C MET A 175 2.63 4.43 18.84
N LYS A 176 2.90 4.51 20.15
CA LYS A 176 2.24 5.48 21.03
C LYS A 176 2.56 6.91 20.62
N ALA A 177 3.84 7.23 20.43
CA ALA A 177 4.27 8.55 20.01
C ALA A 177 3.59 9.00 18.70
N ALA A 178 3.45 8.09 17.74
CA ALA A 178 2.80 8.36 16.47
C ALA A 178 1.28 8.58 16.59
N LEU A 179 0.61 7.84 17.48
CA LEU A 179 -0.82 8.01 17.76
C LEU A 179 -1.09 9.29 18.57
N ASP A 180 -0.25 9.60 19.58
CA ASP A 180 -0.37 10.79 20.42
C ASP A 180 -0.16 12.08 19.60
N SER A 181 0.73 12.02 18.60
CA SER A 181 0.98 13.13 17.68
C SER A 181 -0.08 13.26 16.58
N ASN A 182 -1.14 12.43 16.60
CA ASN A 182 -2.22 12.38 15.62
C ASN A 182 -1.71 12.33 14.17
N LEU A 183 -0.64 11.56 13.91
CA LEU A 183 0.02 11.51 12.60
C LEU A 183 -0.84 10.81 11.53
N PHE A 184 -1.88 10.10 11.94
CA PHE A 184 -2.73 9.31 11.07
C PHE A 184 -4.14 9.91 10.99
N TYR A 185 -4.76 9.83 9.81
CA TYR A 185 -6.22 9.84 9.74
C TYR A 185 -6.76 8.64 10.51
N THR A 186 -7.95 8.77 11.13
CA THR A 186 -8.47 7.79 12.10
C THR A 186 -8.37 6.34 11.63
N ARG A 187 -8.72 6.07 10.36
CA ARG A 187 -8.69 4.72 9.78
C ARG A 187 -7.28 4.18 9.54
N ASP A 188 -6.35 5.04 9.14
CA ASP A 188 -4.94 4.66 8.93
C ASP A 188 -4.26 4.36 10.27
N GLY A 189 -4.64 5.10 11.32
CA GLY A 189 -4.18 4.87 12.70
C GLY A 189 -4.63 3.51 13.23
N VAL A 190 -5.87 3.08 12.93
CA VAL A 190 -6.35 1.72 13.27
C VAL A 190 -5.51 0.66 12.58
N THR A 191 -5.27 0.79 11.27
CA THR A 191 -4.51 -0.20 10.50
C THR A 191 -3.07 -0.31 11.01
N TYR A 192 -2.42 0.82 11.27
CA TYR A 192 -1.08 0.87 11.85
C TYR A 192 -1.02 0.21 13.24
N PHE A 193 -1.99 0.53 14.11
CA PHE A 193 -2.12 -0.08 15.43
C PHE A 193 -2.27 -1.61 15.33
N GLN A 194 -3.16 -2.09 14.46
CA GLN A 194 -3.37 -3.53 14.26
C GLN A 194 -2.12 -4.26 13.76
N ASN A 195 -1.36 -3.64 12.85
CA ASN A 195 -0.11 -4.19 12.37
C ASN A 195 0.91 -4.34 13.51
N CYS A 196 1.02 -3.34 14.39
CA CYS A 196 1.87 -3.40 15.59
C CYS A 196 1.38 -4.49 16.56
N MET A 197 0.07 -4.60 16.83
CA MET A 197 -0.47 -5.66 17.70
C MET A 197 -0.20 -7.06 17.13
N ARG A 198 -0.29 -7.24 15.82
CA ARG A 198 0.01 -8.52 15.16
C ARG A 198 1.49 -8.90 15.24
N ALA A 199 2.39 -7.92 15.18
CA ALA A 199 3.81 -8.15 15.44
C ALA A 199 4.04 -8.53 16.90
N LEU A 200 3.43 -7.79 17.83
CA LEU A 200 3.51 -8.01 19.27
C LEU A 200 3.02 -9.40 19.69
N GLN A 201 1.92 -9.89 19.10
CA GLN A 201 1.39 -11.23 19.32
C GLN A 201 2.46 -12.32 19.13
N ARG A 202 3.41 -12.09 18.22
CA ARG A 202 4.45 -13.07 17.86
C ARG A 202 5.73 -12.90 18.68
N SER A 203 5.82 -11.88 19.52
CA SER A 203 7.02 -11.59 20.32
C SER A 203 7.32 -12.68 21.35
N GLY A 204 6.30 -13.39 21.83
CA GLY A 204 6.41 -14.28 22.99
C GLY A 204 6.57 -13.54 24.33
N ASP A 205 6.69 -12.21 24.32
CA ASP A 205 6.83 -11.39 25.52
C ASP A 205 5.45 -11.16 26.15
N THR A 206 5.13 -11.96 27.16
CA THR A 206 3.84 -11.91 27.85
C THR A 206 3.59 -10.56 28.54
N LEU A 207 4.63 -9.85 28.99
CA LEU A 207 4.48 -8.55 29.64
C LEU A 207 4.08 -7.49 28.60
N LEU A 208 4.78 -7.44 27.47
CA LEU A 208 4.46 -6.52 26.40
C LEU A 208 3.10 -6.86 25.76
N ILE A 209 2.75 -8.15 25.61
CA ILE A 209 1.43 -8.55 25.12
C ILE A 209 0.30 -8.06 26.05
N ARG A 210 0.47 -8.17 27.38
CA ARG A 210 -0.48 -7.61 28.35
C ARG A 210 -0.60 -6.09 28.24
N GLU A 211 0.50 -5.40 27.98
CA GLU A 211 0.49 -3.97 27.68
C GLU A 211 -0.31 -3.67 26.40
N GLY A 212 -0.07 -4.42 25.33
CA GLY A 212 -0.85 -4.34 24.08
C GLY A 212 -2.35 -4.52 24.32
N ILE A 213 -2.75 -5.51 25.13
CA ILE A 213 -4.16 -5.72 25.51
C ILE A 213 -4.75 -4.46 26.17
N ARG A 214 -4.02 -3.80 27.09
CA ARG A 214 -4.49 -2.53 27.68
C ARG A 214 -4.63 -1.42 26.63
N LEU A 215 -3.66 -1.31 25.72
CA LEU A 215 -3.68 -0.30 24.65
C LEU A 215 -4.88 -0.48 23.71
N THR A 216 -5.33 -1.72 23.47
CA THR A 216 -6.57 -1.95 22.69
C THR A 216 -7.81 -1.39 23.38
N GLY A 217 -7.82 -1.23 24.70
CA GLY A 217 -8.90 -0.55 25.43
C GLY A 217 -8.91 0.94 25.09
N ILE A 218 -7.75 1.59 25.28
CA ILE A 218 -7.55 3.01 25.00
C ILE A 218 -7.90 3.34 23.55
N MET A 219 -7.34 2.59 22.59
CA MET A 219 -7.57 2.82 21.17
C MET A 219 -9.05 2.64 20.78
N ARG A 220 -9.74 1.66 21.38
CA ARG A 220 -11.17 1.43 21.12
C ARG A 220 -12.03 2.61 21.57
N ASP A 221 -11.66 3.26 22.67
CA ASP A 221 -12.39 4.40 23.21
C ASP A 221 -12.15 5.69 22.38
N HIS A 222 -11.06 5.74 21.60
CA HIS A 222 -10.75 6.84 20.69
C HIS A 222 -11.48 6.74 19.34
N VAL A 223 -11.89 5.55 18.92
CA VAL A 223 -12.61 5.34 17.65
C VAL A 223 -14.13 5.35 17.84
N THR A 224 -14.85 5.91 16.87
CA THR A 224 -16.32 5.99 16.91
C THR A 224 -16.99 4.87 16.10
N GLY A 225 -16.40 4.47 14.98
CA GLY A 225 -16.96 3.49 14.03
C GLY A 225 -17.03 2.06 14.58
N LEU A 226 -18.17 1.39 14.36
CA LEU A 226 -18.39 0.02 14.82
C LEU A 226 -17.40 -1.00 14.21
N LEU A 227 -17.06 -0.84 12.92
CA LEU A 227 -16.08 -1.69 12.26
C LEU A 227 -14.68 -1.53 12.88
N ASP A 228 -14.26 -0.30 13.16
CA ASP A 228 -12.96 -0.03 13.78
C ASP A 228 -12.90 -0.57 15.21
N LYS A 229 -13.98 -0.41 15.99
CA LYS A 229 -14.11 -1.03 17.31
C LYS A 229 -13.99 -2.54 17.22
N GLY A 230 -14.68 -3.17 16.27
CA GLY A 230 -14.59 -4.61 16.02
C GLY A 230 -13.15 -5.04 15.70
N ASN A 231 -12.50 -4.34 14.77
CA ASN A 231 -11.12 -4.57 14.35
C ASN A 231 -10.10 -4.50 15.52
N ILE A 232 -10.29 -3.55 16.44
CA ILE A 232 -9.47 -3.42 17.65
C ILE A 232 -9.76 -4.56 18.64
N THR A 233 -11.04 -4.88 18.86
CA THR A 233 -11.46 -6.01 19.70
C THR A 233 -10.93 -7.35 19.19
N LEU A 234 -10.89 -7.54 17.87
CA LEU A 234 -10.30 -8.73 17.26
C LEU A 234 -8.78 -8.81 17.52
N SER A 235 -8.09 -7.68 17.50
CA SER A 235 -6.66 -7.63 17.87
C SER A 235 -6.45 -8.01 19.34
N ARG A 236 -7.33 -7.54 20.24
CA ARG A 236 -7.33 -7.92 21.66
C ARG A 236 -7.50 -9.44 21.84
N LYS A 237 -8.47 -10.05 21.14
CA LYS A 237 -8.68 -11.50 21.14
C LYS A 237 -7.40 -12.25 20.82
N TYR A 238 -6.73 -11.90 19.72
CA TYR A 238 -5.51 -12.60 19.29
C TYR A 238 -4.34 -12.45 20.27
N LEU A 239 -4.21 -11.30 20.91
CA LEU A 239 -3.23 -11.09 21.98
C LEU A 239 -3.54 -11.93 23.23
N GLN A 240 -4.81 -12.02 23.64
CA GLN A 240 -5.24 -12.85 24.76
C GLN A 240 -4.96 -14.34 24.51
N GLN A 241 -5.25 -14.82 23.29
CA GLN A 241 -4.90 -16.18 22.87
C GLN A 241 -3.39 -16.43 22.97
N ALA A 242 -2.55 -15.47 22.60
CA ALA A 242 -1.11 -15.61 22.63
C ALA A 242 -0.54 -15.77 24.06
N ILE A 243 -1.25 -15.31 25.09
CA ILE A 243 -0.87 -15.48 26.51
C ILE A 243 -1.69 -16.55 27.24
N GLY A 244 -2.51 -17.32 26.52
CA GLY A 244 -3.33 -18.38 27.11
C GLY A 244 -4.58 -17.89 27.87
N ASP A 245 -4.99 -16.64 27.72
CA ASP A 245 -6.23 -16.09 28.30
C ASP A 245 -7.45 -16.52 27.44
N THR A 246 -7.84 -17.78 27.58
CA THR A 246 -8.93 -18.40 26.79
C THR A 246 -10.28 -17.74 27.07
N GLU A 247 -10.57 -17.43 28.33
CA GLU A 247 -11.83 -16.81 28.73
C GLU A 247 -11.89 -15.33 28.30
N GLY A 248 -10.79 -14.59 28.41
CA GLY A 248 -10.71 -13.24 27.85
C GLY A 248 -10.86 -13.23 26.33
N ALA A 249 -10.23 -14.15 25.62
CA ALA A 249 -10.37 -14.28 24.17
C ALA A 249 -11.82 -14.58 23.74
N ARG A 250 -12.53 -15.46 24.47
CA ARG A 250 -13.94 -15.77 24.24
C ARG A 250 -14.82 -14.52 24.39
N ARG A 251 -14.63 -13.75 25.47
CA ARG A 251 -15.37 -12.50 25.69
C ARG A 251 -15.10 -11.48 24.59
N SER A 252 -13.86 -11.33 24.14
CA SER A 252 -13.52 -10.45 23.01
C SER A 252 -14.17 -10.92 21.70
N GLU A 253 -14.31 -12.22 21.48
CA GLU A 253 -15.00 -12.78 20.31
C GLU A 253 -16.51 -12.45 20.32
N GLU A 254 -17.15 -12.57 21.48
CA GLU A 254 -18.56 -12.20 21.67
C GLU A 254 -18.79 -10.70 21.48
N GLU A 255 -17.91 -9.86 22.04
CA GLU A 255 -17.93 -8.40 21.85
C GLU A 255 -17.79 -8.04 20.36
N HIS A 256 -16.85 -8.67 19.64
CA HIS A 256 -16.69 -8.48 18.20
C HIS A 256 -17.96 -8.86 17.41
N ALA A 257 -18.56 -10.02 17.72
CA ALA A 257 -19.78 -10.47 17.06
C ALA A 257 -20.95 -9.50 17.30
N ALA A 258 -21.10 -8.98 18.53
CA ALA A 258 -22.14 -7.99 18.85
C ALA A 258 -21.95 -6.69 18.06
N LEU A 259 -20.71 -6.18 17.94
CA LEU A 259 -20.39 -5.00 17.15
C LEU A 259 -20.72 -5.19 15.66
N TRP A 260 -20.44 -6.38 15.12
CA TRP A 260 -20.77 -6.73 13.74
C TRP A 260 -22.29 -6.78 13.49
N GLU A 261 -23.06 -7.41 14.39
CA GLU A 261 -24.52 -7.43 14.30
C GLU A 261 -25.14 -6.03 14.40
N GLN A 262 -24.61 -5.19 15.29
CA GLN A 262 -25.04 -3.80 15.42
C GLN A 262 -24.77 -3.03 14.13
N TRP A 263 -23.58 -3.18 13.54
CA TRP A 263 -23.23 -2.54 12.29
C TRP A 263 -24.15 -2.98 11.15
N LYS A 264 -24.45 -4.28 11.02
CA LYS A 264 -25.40 -4.78 10.02
C LYS A 264 -26.79 -4.20 10.20
N THR A 265 -27.28 -4.12 11.44
CA THR A 265 -28.61 -3.58 11.74
C THR A 265 -28.72 -2.11 11.34
N GLN A 266 -27.69 -1.31 11.63
CA GLN A 266 -27.65 0.12 11.26
C GLN A 266 -27.57 0.37 9.75
N ASN A 267 -26.94 -0.53 9.00
CA ASN A 267 -26.76 -0.37 7.54
C ASN A 267 -27.82 -1.09 6.70
N ARG A 268 -28.65 -1.95 7.29
CA ARG A 268 -29.83 -2.57 6.64
C ARG A 268 -31.11 -1.75 6.77
N SER A 269 -31.14 -0.77 7.66
CA SER A 269 -32.32 0.09 7.90
C SER A 269 -32.30 1.39 7.08
N GLY A 270 -31.35 1.51 6.13
CA GLY A 270 -31.21 2.63 5.20
C GLY A 270 -31.44 2.27 3.72
N GLU A 271 -31.94 1.06 3.43
CA GLU A 271 -32.52 0.67 2.13
C GLU A 271 -34.06 0.64 2.25
#